data_AF-A0A7S0A2S7-F1
#
_entry.id   AF-A0A7S0A2S7-F1
#
_cell.length_a   1.000
_cell.length_b   1.000
_cell.length_c   1.000
_cell.angle_alpha   90.00
_cell.angle_beta   90.00
_cell.angle_gamma   90.00
#
_symmetry.space_group_name_H-M   'P 1'
#
loop_
_entity.id
_entity.type
_entity.pdbx_description
1 polymer ?
#
loop_
_entity_poly.entity_id
_entity_poly.type
_entity_poly.pdbx_seq_one_letter_code
_entity_poly.pdbx_strand_id
1 'polypeptide(L)'
;ALVRTLEENFLVIKAELEALEKAEFRWGRVGSSDRGNDNSKHDLDLVAGGEWSEIVLLGDTAKCEEHCQRCPETARILRGHVEAAECASMKLGESLFSRLRPGTSLRPHCGPTNMRLTCHLGMDVPEGCEITCGGETRTWRE
;
A
#
# COMPACT_ATOMS: atom_id res chain seq x y z
N ALA A 1 15.33 4.56 11.48
CA ALA A 1 13.95 4.10 11.71
C ALA A 1 13.24 4.17 10.38
N LEU A 2 12.45 3.16 10.01
CA LEU A 2 11.78 3.07 8.70
C LEU A 2 11.14 4.37 8.23
N VAL A 3 10.38 5.07 9.10
CA VAL A 3 9.68 6.33 8.74
C VAL A 3 10.64 7.38 8.17
N ARG A 4 11.75 7.67 8.86
CA ARG A 4 12.71 8.67 8.38
C ARG A 4 13.33 8.23 7.05
N THR A 5 13.66 6.95 6.90
CA THR A 5 14.19 6.43 5.62
C THR A 5 13.17 6.62 4.49
N LEU A 6 11.89 6.35 4.74
CA LEU A 6 10.82 6.53 3.75
C LEU A 6 10.68 8.01 3.35
N GLU A 7 10.66 8.93 4.30
CA GLU A 7 10.57 10.38 4.05
C GLU A 7 11.81 10.90 3.29
N GLU A 8 13.02 10.53 3.71
CA GLU A 8 14.27 10.96 3.07
C GLU A 8 14.42 10.41 1.64
N ASN A 9 13.77 9.28 1.33
CA ASN A 9 13.78 8.65 0.02
C ASN A 9 12.47 8.86 -0.76
N PHE A 10 11.61 9.79 -0.32
CA PHE A 10 10.31 10.05 -0.94
C PHE A 10 10.39 10.20 -2.47
N LEU A 11 11.32 11.03 -2.96
CA LEU A 11 11.47 11.28 -4.40
C LEU A 11 11.91 10.02 -5.18
N VAL A 12 12.70 9.14 -4.57
CA VAL A 12 13.12 7.88 -5.20
C VAL A 12 11.92 6.94 -5.33
N ILE A 13 11.15 6.79 -4.25
CA ILE A 13 9.96 5.93 -4.23
C ILE A 13 8.89 6.48 -5.19
N LYS A 14 8.68 7.81 -5.21
CA LYS A 14 7.75 8.49 -6.12
C LYS A 14 8.15 8.32 -7.58
N ALA A 15 9.45 8.41 -7.90
CA ALA A 15 9.92 8.17 -9.27
C ALA A 15 9.63 6.75 -9.78
N GLU A 16 9.76 5.72 -8.92
CA GLU A 16 9.39 4.34 -9.29
C GLU A 16 7.88 4.18 -9.48
N LEU A 17 7.07 4.82 -8.62
CA LEU A 17 5.62 4.86 -8.78
C LEU A 17 5.22 5.52 -10.11
N GLU A 18 5.76 6.69 -10.43
CA GLU A 18 5.51 7.38 -11.70
C GLU A 18 5.97 6.56 -12.91
N ALA A 19 7.07 5.80 -12.79
CA ALA A 19 7.54 4.92 -13.85
C ALA A 19 6.56 3.77 -14.12
N LEU A 20 5.95 3.20 -13.07
CA LEU A 20 4.85 2.23 -13.21
C LEU A 20 3.66 2.84 -13.94
N GLU A 21 3.27 4.07 -13.60
CA GLU A 21 2.14 4.76 -14.24
C GLU A 21 2.40 5.08 -15.71
N LYS A 22 3.59 5.59 -16.04
CA LYS A 22 4.03 5.84 -17.43
C LYS A 22 4.05 4.57 -18.27
N ALA A 23 4.35 3.43 -17.65
CA ALA A 23 4.33 2.13 -18.30
C ALA A 23 2.92 1.49 -18.35
N GLU A 24 1.89 2.19 -17.90
CA GLU A 24 0.52 1.68 -17.76
C GLU A 24 0.46 0.35 -16.99
N PHE A 25 1.32 0.21 -15.97
CA PHE A 25 1.42 -1.02 -15.20
C PHE A 25 0.09 -1.37 -14.53
N ARG A 26 -0.31 -2.64 -14.60
CA ARG A 26 -1.61 -3.08 -14.10
C ARG A 26 -1.60 -3.20 -12.58
N TRP A 27 -2.41 -2.35 -11.94
CA TRP A 27 -2.69 -2.45 -10.51
C TRP A 27 -3.65 -3.61 -10.23
N GLY A 28 -3.46 -4.29 -9.11
CA GLY A 28 -4.35 -5.35 -8.67
C GLY A 28 -5.55 -4.79 -7.93
N ARG A 29 -6.77 -4.97 -8.45
CA ARG A 29 -7.99 -4.56 -7.74
C ARG A 29 -8.16 -5.42 -6.48
N VAL A 30 -8.44 -4.78 -5.35
CA VAL A 30 -8.65 -5.47 -4.08
C VAL A 30 -9.81 -6.48 -4.17
N GLY A 31 -9.60 -7.68 -3.60
CA GLY A 31 -10.50 -8.83 -3.67
C GLY A 31 -10.64 -9.50 -5.03
N SER A 32 -9.87 -9.07 -6.03
CA SER A 32 -9.77 -9.77 -7.33
C SER A 32 -8.52 -10.63 -7.38
N SER A 33 -8.54 -11.66 -8.24
CA SER A 33 -7.35 -12.47 -8.55
C SER A 33 -6.20 -11.63 -9.12
N ASP A 34 -6.48 -10.45 -9.68
CA ASP A 34 -5.45 -9.55 -10.20
C ASP A 34 -4.58 -8.94 -9.10
N ARG A 35 -5.02 -8.92 -7.84
CA ARG A 35 -4.14 -8.55 -6.71
C ARG A 35 -3.02 -9.55 -6.51
N GLY A 36 -3.24 -10.81 -6.91
CA GLY A 36 -2.27 -11.89 -6.80
C GLY A 36 -2.37 -12.71 -5.50
N ASN A 37 -3.44 -12.53 -4.71
CA ASN A 37 -3.87 -13.47 -3.67
C ASN A 37 -5.37 -13.33 -3.38
N ASP A 38 -5.98 -14.40 -2.88
CA ASP A 38 -7.41 -14.43 -2.50
C ASP A 38 -7.67 -13.91 -1.08
N ASN A 39 -6.61 -13.59 -0.32
CA ASN A 39 -6.72 -13.21 1.09
C ASN A 39 -7.34 -11.82 1.29
N SER A 40 -7.37 -10.99 0.25
CA SER A 40 -8.05 -9.67 0.25
C SER A 40 -9.54 -9.73 -0.07
N LYS A 41 -10.15 -10.91 -0.20
CA LYS A 41 -11.59 -11.00 -0.51
C LYS A 41 -12.45 -10.24 0.49
N HIS A 42 -12.06 -10.23 1.77
CA HIS A 42 -12.77 -9.45 2.78
C HIS A 42 -12.62 -7.93 2.58
N ASP A 43 -11.55 -7.47 1.94
CA ASP A 43 -11.31 -6.05 1.69
C ASP A 43 -12.19 -5.52 0.56
N LEU A 44 -12.65 -6.38 -0.36
CA LEU A 44 -13.68 -6.01 -1.35
C LEU A 44 -14.96 -5.55 -0.66
N ASP A 45 -15.34 -6.24 0.41
CA ASP A 45 -16.46 -5.86 1.25
C ASP A 45 -16.18 -4.62 2.09
N LEU A 46 -15.03 -3.95 1.96
CA LEU A 46 -14.82 -2.64 2.56
C LEU A 46 -15.13 -1.52 1.58
N VAL A 47 -15.07 -1.76 0.28
CA VAL A 47 -15.30 -0.72 -0.74
C VAL A 47 -16.80 -0.41 -0.83
N ALA A 48 -17.25 0.69 -0.22
CA ALA A 48 -18.64 1.16 -0.27
C ALA A 48 -18.96 1.87 -1.59
N GLY A 49 -17.95 2.49 -2.21
CA GLY A 49 -18.02 3.12 -3.52
C GLY A 49 -16.63 3.30 -4.12
N GLY A 50 -16.55 3.49 -5.44
CA GLY A 50 -15.31 3.74 -6.17
C GLY A 50 -14.45 2.50 -6.45
N GLU A 51 -13.12 2.68 -6.43
CA GLU A 51 -12.15 1.65 -6.77
C GLU A 51 -10.89 1.77 -5.91
N TRP A 52 -10.55 0.64 -5.27
CA TRP A 52 -9.31 0.45 -4.53
C TRP A 52 -8.45 -0.63 -5.21
N SER A 53 -7.19 -0.28 -5.46
CA SER A 53 -6.21 -1.14 -6.13
C SER A 53 -4.83 -1.01 -5.50
N GLU A 54 -4.02 -2.08 -5.58
CA GLU A 54 -2.73 -2.17 -4.90
C GLU A 54 -1.64 -2.78 -5.78
N ILE A 55 -0.39 -2.45 -5.47
CA ILE A 55 0.82 -3.12 -5.96
C ILE A 55 1.64 -3.55 -4.74
N VAL A 56 1.58 -4.84 -4.41
CA VAL A 56 2.22 -5.39 -3.21
C VAL A 56 3.69 -5.71 -3.49
N LEU A 57 4.60 -5.10 -2.73
CA LEU A 57 6.04 -5.31 -2.86
C LEU A 57 6.54 -6.40 -1.91
N LEU A 58 6.11 -6.35 -0.65
CA LEU A 58 6.38 -7.38 0.35
C LEU A 58 5.04 -7.82 0.96
N GLY A 59 4.74 -9.11 0.91
CA GLY A 59 3.46 -9.64 1.37
C GLY A 59 3.20 -11.05 0.86
N ASP A 60 1.97 -11.52 1.04
CA ASP A 60 1.60 -12.91 0.73
C ASP A 60 1.05 -13.05 -0.71
N THR A 61 1.78 -12.57 -1.71
CA THR A 61 1.41 -12.70 -3.12
C THR A 61 2.56 -13.13 -4.01
N ALA A 62 2.25 -13.97 -5.00
CA ALA A 62 3.18 -14.38 -6.05
C ALA A 62 3.66 -13.23 -6.94
N LYS A 63 2.99 -12.06 -6.91
CA LYS A 63 3.38 -10.90 -7.73
C LYS A 63 4.53 -10.07 -7.14
N CYS A 64 4.88 -10.29 -5.87
CA CYS A 64 5.93 -9.53 -5.19
C CYS A 64 7.25 -9.51 -5.97
N GLU A 65 7.63 -10.60 -6.62
CA GLU A 65 8.88 -10.68 -7.39
C GLU A 65 8.89 -9.70 -8.57
N GLU A 66 7.85 -9.74 -9.42
CA GLU A 66 7.71 -8.81 -10.55
C GLU A 66 7.62 -7.35 -10.06
N HIS A 67 6.80 -7.08 -9.04
CA HIS A 67 6.63 -5.74 -8.50
C HIS A 67 7.97 -5.20 -7.95
N CYS A 68 8.75 -6.02 -7.24
CA CYS A 68 10.07 -5.61 -6.74
C CYS A 68 11.10 -5.41 -7.87
N GLN A 69 10.97 -6.11 -8.99
CA GLN A 69 11.83 -5.87 -10.16
C GLN A 69 11.51 -4.53 -10.84
N ARG A 70 10.25 -4.07 -10.76
CA ARG A 70 9.84 -2.76 -11.28
C ARG A 70 10.15 -1.60 -10.32
N CYS A 71 10.20 -1.88 -9.02
CA CYS A 71 10.51 -0.90 -7.98
C CYS A 71 11.73 -1.34 -7.14
N PRO A 72 12.91 -1.52 -7.76
CA PRO A 72 14.09 -2.09 -7.11
C PRO A 72 14.57 -1.28 -5.90
N GLU A 73 14.55 0.05 -5.95
CA GLU A 73 15.01 0.88 -4.84
C GLU A 73 14.01 0.87 -3.68
N THR A 74 12.72 0.98 -3.96
CA THR A 74 11.69 0.83 -2.92
C THR A 74 11.77 -0.54 -2.26
N ALA A 75 11.91 -1.61 -3.05
CA ALA A 75 12.06 -2.96 -2.53
C ALA A 75 13.35 -3.11 -1.70
N ARG A 76 14.46 -2.50 -2.11
CA ARG A 76 15.72 -2.49 -1.36
C ARG A 76 15.57 -1.77 -0.02
N ILE A 77 14.92 -0.61 0.00
CA ILE A 77 14.64 0.14 1.23
C ILE A 77 13.80 -0.71 2.18
N LEU A 78 12.66 -1.24 1.72
CA LEU A 78 11.75 -2.03 2.55
C LEU A 78 12.41 -3.29 3.11
N ARG A 79 13.17 -4.04 2.29
CA ARG A 79 13.90 -5.25 2.74
C ARG A 79 15.05 -4.94 3.69
N GLY A 80 15.62 -3.74 3.62
CA GLY A 80 16.66 -3.27 4.53
C GLY A 80 16.16 -2.92 5.94
N HIS A 81 14.84 -2.88 6.14
CA HIS A 81 14.20 -2.57 7.41
C HIS A 81 13.50 -3.80 7.99
N VAL A 82 14.04 -4.31 9.10
CA VAL A 82 13.55 -5.53 9.77
C VAL A 82 12.06 -5.43 10.12
N GLU A 83 11.60 -4.25 10.54
CA GLU A 83 10.21 -3.99 10.90
C GLU A 83 9.23 -4.22 9.72
N ALA A 84 9.64 -3.95 8.47
CA ALA A 84 8.83 -4.21 7.30
C ALA A 84 9.02 -5.64 6.78
N ALA A 85 10.28 -6.10 6.72
CA ALA A 85 10.65 -7.41 6.20
C ALA A 85 10.06 -8.56 7.04
N GLU A 86 10.15 -8.49 8.37
CA GLU A 86 9.59 -9.49 9.27
C GLU A 86 8.07 -9.45 9.31
N CYS A 87 7.46 -8.26 9.26
CA CYS A 87 6.01 -8.14 9.22
C CYS A 87 5.42 -8.87 8.00
N ALA A 88 6.08 -8.76 6.85
CA ALA A 88 5.72 -9.50 5.64
C ALA A 88 6.03 -11.00 5.75
N SER A 89 7.23 -11.39 6.20
CA SER A 89 7.62 -12.81 6.25
C SER A 89 6.81 -13.62 7.27
N MET A 90 6.37 -12.99 8.36
CA MET A 90 5.49 -13.56 9.37
C MET A 90 4.00 -13.47 9.01
N LYS A 91 3.66 -12.92 7.83
CA LYS A 91 2.28 -12.71 7.36
C LYS A 91 1.42 -11.87 8.32
N LEU A 92 2.03 -10.92 9.03
CA LEU A 92 1.35 -9.99 9.92
C LEU A 92 0.89 -8.72 9.21
N GLY A 93 1.50 -8.39 8.08
CA GLY A 93 1.18 -7.22 7.26
C GLY A 93 1.89 -7.24 5.92
N GLU A 94 1.70 -6.16 5.16
CA GLU A 94 2.21 -6.01 3.79
C GLU A 94 2.82 -4.62 3.62
N SER A 95 3.76 -4.48 2.69
CA SER A 95 4.27 -3.21 2.18
C SER A 95 3.89 -3.09 0.70
N LEU A 96 3.14 -2.04 0.37
CA LEU A 96 2.49 -1.91 -0.93
C LEU A 96 2.30 -0.44 -1.31
N PHE A 97 2.14 -0.19 -2.61
CA PHE A 97 1.48 1.02 -3.09
C PHE A 97 -0.03 0.81 -3.05
N SER A 98 -0.77 1.75 -2.45
CA SER A 98 -2.23 1.73 -2.36
C SER A 98 -2.79 2.90 -3.14
N ARG A 99 -3.82 2.65 -3.96
CA ARG A 99 -4.49 3.68 -4.75
C ARG A 99 -6.00 3.59 -4.59
N LEU A 100 -6.60 4.70 -4.16
CA LEU A 100 -8.03 4.92 -4.16
C LEU A 100 -8.35 5.95 -5.25
N ARG A 101 -9.22 5.59 -6.20
CA ARG A 101 -9.67 6.54 -7.24
C ARG A 101 -10.66 7.56 -6.67
N PRO A 102 -10.87 8.72 -7.33
CA PRO A 102 -11.90 9.67 -6.94
C PRO A 102 -13.27 9.01 -6.74
N GLY A 103 -13.98 9.41 -5.69
CA GLY A 103 -15.26 8.81 -5.30
C GLY A 103 -15.15 7.49 -4.54
N THR A 104 -13.94 7.06 -4.17
CA THR A 104 -13.76 5.86 -3.33
C THR A 104 -14.07 6.14 -1.88
N SER A 105 -14.90 5.30 -1.26
CA SER A 105 -15.17 5.32 0.19
C SER A 105 -15.07 3.92 0.75
N LEU A 106 -14.42 3.81 1.91
CA LEU A 106 -14.27 2.54 2.62
C LEU A 106 -15.21 2.52 3.82
N ARG A 107 -15.87 1.39 4.06
CA ARG A 107 -16.67 1.15 5.26
C ARG A 107 -15.76 1.17 6.50
N PRO A 108 -16.25 1.67 7.66
CA PRO A 108 -15.51 1.55 8.91
C PRO A 108 -15.16 0.09 9.20
N HIS A 109 -13.90 -0.18 9.54
CA HIS A 109 -13.40 -1.53 9.78
C HIS A 109 -12.18 -1.53 10.71
N CYS A 110 -11.80 -2.71 11.17
CA CYS A 110 -10.56 -2.97 11.88
C CYS A 110 -9.74 -3.99 11.10
N GLY A 111 -8.41 -3.86 11.17
CA GLY A 111 -7.52 -4.93 10.73
C GLY A 111 -7.65 -6.18 11.60
N PRO A 112 -7.10 -7.32 11.17
CA PRO A 112 -7.28 -8.61 11.84
C PRO A 112 -6.46 -8.77 13.13
N THR A 113 -5.52 -7.86 13.42
CA THR A 113 -4.60 -7.97 14.56
C THR A 113 -4.16 -6.60 15.09
N ASN A 114 -3.82 -6.55 16.38
CA ASN A 114 -3.21 -5.40 17.05
C ASN A 114 -1.67 -5.52 17.17
N MET A 115 -1.07 -6.56 16.61
CA MET A 115 0.38 -6.83 16.70
C MET A 115 1.22 -5.95 15.76
N ARG A 116 0.60 -5.14 14.91
CA ARG A 116 1.29 -4.23 13.99
C ARG A 116 0.68 -2.83 14.01
N LEU A 117 1.51 -1.87 13.60
CA LEU A 117 1.07 -0.55 13.21
C LEU A 117 1.19 -0.42 11.69
N THR A 118 0.33 0.39 11.08
CA THR A 118 0.42 0.75 9.65
C THR A 118 0.84 2.21 9.56
N CYS A 119 1.87 2.48 8.77
CA CYS A 119 2.26 3.83 8.40
C CYS A 119 1.86 4.10 6.94
N HIS A 120 1.48 5.33 6.64
CA HIS A 120 1.17 5.77 5.27
C HIS A 120 2.12 6.91 4.89
N LEU A 121 2.81 6.77 3.76
CA LEU A 121 3.52 7.85 3.09
C LEU A 121 2.62 8.38 1.97
N GLY A 122 2.27 9.66 1.99
CA GLY A 122 1.46 10.25 0.92
C GLY A 122 2.29 10.40 -0.34
N MET A 123 1.82 9.86 -1.47
CA MET A 123 2.58 9.84 -2.73
C MET A 123 2.04 10.84 -3.75
N ASP A 124 0.74 10.77 -4.03
CA ASP A 124 -0.01 11.73 -4.83
C ASP A 124 -1.33 11.96 -4.11
N VAL A 125 -1.48 13.12 -3.47
CA VAL A 125 -2.59 13.39 -2.53
C VAL A 125 -3.46 14.55 -3.03
N PRO A 126 -4.54 14.27 -3.78
CA PRO A 126 -5.52 15.28 -4.16
C PRO A 126 -6.23 15.91 -2.94
N GLU A 127 -6.84 17.08 -3.15
CA GLU A 127 -7.73 17.68 -2.16
C GLU A 127 -8.92 16.76 -1.85
N GLY A 128 -9.36 16.76 -0.59
CA GLY A 128 -10.51 15.97 -0.14
C GLY A 128 -10.20 14.51 0.23
N CYS A 129 -8.94 14.09 0.25
CA CYS A 129 -8.54 12.78 0.76
C CYS A 129 -8.33 12.80 2.29
N GLU A 130 -9.10 12.00 3.02
CA GLU A 130 -9.03 11.89 4.48
C GLU A 130 -9.12 10.44 4.99
N ILE A 131 -8.65 10.24 6.23
CA ILE A 131 -8.78 8.99 6.98
C ILE A 131 -9.20 9.30 8.41
N THR A 132 -10.17 8.53 8.94
CA THR A 132 -10.59 8.60 10.34
C THR A 132 -10.20 7.34 11.07
N CYS A 133 -9.45 7.48 12.17
CA CYS A 133 -9.07 6.37 13.04
C CYS A 133 -9.32 6.76 14.51
N GLY A 134 -10.03 5.91 15.25
CA GLY A 134 -10.32 6.17 16.67
C GLY A 134 -11.09 7.48 16.94
N GLY A 135 -11.84 7.98 15.96
CA GLY A 135 -12.55 9.27 16.03
C GLY A 135 -11.72 10.50 15.65
N GLU A 136 -10.45 10.33 15.31
CA GLU A 136 -9.58 11.40 14.82
C GLU A 136 -9.47 11.33 13.29
N THR A 137 -9.82 12.42 12.61
CA THR A 137 -9.68 12.57 11.15
C THR A 137 -8.40 13.31 10.80
N ARG A 138 -7.64 12.76 9.84
CA ARG A 138 -6.41 13.36 9.31
C ARG A 138 -6.37 13.27 7.79
N THR A 139 -5.51 14.09 7.19
CA THR A 139 -5.17 14.04 5.76
C THR A 139 -3.72 13.61 5.57
N TRP A 140 -3.41 13.06 4.40
CA TRP A 140 -2.03 12.76 4.01
C TRP A 140 -1.32 14.01 3.48
N ARG A 141 0.01 13.94 3.44
CA ARG A 141 0.88 14.94 2.84
C ARG A 141 1.99 14.24 2.06
N GLU A 142 2.37 14.85 0.96
CA GLU A 142 3.60 14.54 0.21
C GLU A 142 4.82 15.15 0.90
#